data_AF-A0A7C2P068-F1
#
_entry.id   AF-A0A7C2P068-F1
#
_cell.length_a   1.000
_cell.length_b   1.000
_cell.length_c   1.000
_cell.angle_alpha   90.00
_cell.angle_beta   90.00
_cell.angle_gamma   90.00
#
_symmetry.space_group_name_H-M   'P 1'
#
loop_
_entity.id
_entity.type
_entity.pdbx_description
1 polymer ?
#
loop_
_entity_poly.entity_id
_entity_poly.type
_entity_poly.pdbx_seq_one_letter_code
_entity_poly.pdbx_strand_id
1 'polypeptide(L)' 'MTHVVAEPCFNCKYTDCVVVCPVECFYEGEAMLFIHPDECIDCEACVPE' A
#
# COMPACT_ATOMS: atom_id res chain seq x y z
N MET A 1 -8.23 9.44 6.12
CA MET A 1 -8.55 8.03 6.42
C MET A 1 -7.51 7.15 5.75
N THR A 2 -7.33 5.91 6.16
CA THR A 2 -6.25 5.06 5.62
C THR A 2 -6.76 4.24 4.43
N HIS A 3 -5.97 4.15 3.35
CA HIS A 3 -6.25 3.21 2.26
C HIS A 3 -5.91 1.76 2.66
N VAL A 4 -6.68 0.81 2.14
CA VAL A 4 -6.46 -0.62 2.39
C VAL A 4 -6.07 -1.33 1.11
N VAL A 5 -5.06 -2.19 1.20
CA VAL A 5 -4.68 -3.07 0.10
C VAL A 5 -5.75 -4.14 -0.07
N ALA A 6 -6.33 -4.24 -1.25
CA ALA A 6 -7.39 -5.20 -1.55
C ALA A 6 -6.84 -6.53 -2.11
N GLU A 7 -7.75 -7.49 -2.30
CA GLU A 7 -7.49 -8.85 -2.82
C GLU A 7 -6.59 -8.93 -4.08
N PRO A 8 -6.62 -7.99 -5.06
CA PRO A 8 -5.77 -8.08 -6.25
C PRO A 8 -4.26 -8.11 -5.97
N CYS A 9 -3.81 -7.67 -4.79
CA CYS A 9 -2.41 -7.72 -4.40
C CYS A 9 -1.93 -9.14 -4.03
N PHE A 10 -2.86 -10.05 -3.68
CA PHE A 10 -2.54 -11.38 -3.16
C PHE A 10 -1.76 -12.24 -4.16
N ASN A 11 -0.60 -12.74 -3.76
CA ASN A 11 0.40 -13.46 -4.57
C ASN A 11 0.94 -12.71 -5.80
N CYS A 12 0.61 -11.43 -5.99
CA CYS A 12 1.12 -10.60 -7.06
C CYS A 12 2.33 -9.77 -6.60
N LYS A 13 2.15 -8.96 -5.53
CA LYS A 13 3.18 -8.10 -4.95
C LYS A 13 4.00 -7.29 -5.98
N TYR A 14 3.32 -6.52 -6.84
CA TYR A 14 3.99 -5.70 -7.88
C TYR A 14 4.88 -4.56 -7.33
N THR A 15 4.68 -4.17 -6.07
CA THR A 15 5.43 -3.12 -5.35
C THR A 15 5.43 -1.71 -5.94
N ASP A 16 4.72 -1.45 -7.05
CA ASP A 16 4.57 -0.10 -7.64
C ASP A 16 4.01 0.94 -6.65
N CYS A 17 3.10 0.52 -5.78
CA CYS A 17 2.51 1.37 -4.74
C CYS A 17 3.50 1.87 -3.69
N VAL A 18 4.62 1.17 -3.48
CA VAL A 18 5.65 1.54 -2.50
C VAL A 18 6.45 2.75 -2.99
N VAL A 19 6.76 2.79 -4.30
CA VAL A 19 7.60 3.83 -4.91
C VAL A 19 6.95 5.21 -4.86
N VAL A 20 5.61 5.26 -4.92
CA VAL A 20 4.84 6.50 -4.90
C VAL A 20 4.46 6.95 -3.47
N CYS A 21 4.70 6.13 -2.45
CA CYS A 21 4.32 6.44 -1.09
C CYS A 21 5.31 7.44 -0.46
N PRO A 22 4.90 8.67 -0.10
CA PRO A 22 5.81 9.71 0.40
C PRO A 22 6.35 9.45 1.82
N VAL A 23 5.72 8.53 2.55
CA VAL A 23 6.02 8.20 3.95
C VAL A 23 6.41 6.74 4.13
N GLU A 24 6.58 5.99 3.03
CA GLU A 24 7.03 4.59 3.03
C GLU A 24 6.24 3.65 3.98
N CYS A 25 4.94 3.91 4.19
CA CYS A 25 4.09 3.18 5.16
C CYS A 25 3.65 1.77 4.73
N PHE A 26 4.35 1.14 3.79
CA PHE A 26 4.03 -0.20 3.26
C PHE A 26 4.91 -1.27 3.91
N TYR A 27 4.28 -2.36 4.32
CA TYR A 27 4.94 -3.52 4.92
C TYR A 27 4.68 -4.78 4.11
N GLU A 28 5.72 -5.57 3.87
CA GLU A 28 5.59 -6.84 3.16
C GLU A 28 5.16 -7.95 4.12
N GLY A 29 4.03 -8.59 3.83
CA GLY A 29 3.65 -9.87 4.44
C GLY A 29 3.88 -11.03 3.50
N GLU A 30 3.47 -12.24 3.90
CA GLU A 30 3.78 -13.48 3.16
C GLU A 30 3.15 -13.51 1.75
N ALA A 31 1.89 -13.09 1.62
CA ALA A 31 1.14 -13.17 0.36
C ALA A 31 0.80 -11.80 -0.25
N MET A 32 0.87 -10.70 0.49
CA MET A 32 0.51 -9.36 0.00
C MET A 32 1.23 -8.26 0.78
N LEU A 33 1.12 -7.03 0.28
CA LEU A 33 1.57 -5.81 0.97
C LEU A 33 0.45 -5.29 1.89
N PHE A 34 0.84 -4.60 2.96
CA PHE A 34 -0.06 -4.00 3.94
C PHE A 34 0.30 -2.53 4.15
N ILE A 35 -0.70 -1.68 4.36
CA ILE A 35 -0.54 -0.25 4.68
C ILE A 35 -0.69 -0.08 6.19
N HIS A 36 0.26 0.61 6.83
CA HIS A 36 0.15 0.94 8.25
C HIS A 36 -0.78 2.14 8.47
N PRO A 37 -1.87 1.98 9.24
CA PRO A 37 -2.90 3.02 9.34
C PRO A 37 -2.43 4.29 10.03
N ASP A 38 -1.56 4.19 11.02
CA ASP A 38 -1.08 5.35 11.77
C ASP A 38 0.01 6.15 11.02
N GLU A 39 0.63 5.56 10.00
CA GLU A 39 1.69 6.21 9.21
C GLU A 39 1.14 6.75 7.89
N CYS A 40 0.04 6.18 7.39
CA CYS A 40 -0.62 6.64 6.18
C CYS A 40 -1.20 8.05 6.36
N ILE A 41 -0.75 8.98 5.52
CA ILE A 41 -1.18 10.40 5.54
C ILE A 41 -2.32 10.72 4.56
N ASP A 42 -3.01 9.71 4.00
CA ASP A 42 -4.15 9.89 3.09
C ASP A 42 -3.85 10.75 1.85
N CYS A 43 -2.69 10.51 1.23
CA CYS A 43 -2.22 11.30 0.07
C CYS A 43 -2.77 10.84 -1.29
N GLU A 44 -3.53 9.74 -1.34
CA GLU A 44 -4.11 9.12 -2.55
C GLU A 44 -3.12 8.70 -3.67
N ALA A 45 -1.81 8.95 -3.53
CA ALA A 45 -0.80 8.68 -4.57
C ALA A 45 -0.66 7.21 -4.99
N CYS A 46 -1.08 6.27 -4.14
CA CYS A 46 -1.03 4.83 -4.39
C CYS A 46 -2.34 4.23 -4.92
N VAL A 47 -3.38 5.05 -5.09
CA VAL A 47 -4.68 4.62 -5.61
C VAL A 47 -4.65 4.74 -7.14
N PRO A 48 -4.95 3.66 -7.89
CA PRO A 48 -5.08 3.73 -9.34
C PRO A 48 -6.34 4.53 -9.74
N GLU A 49 -6.23 5.31 -10.82
CA GLU A 49 -7.35 6.08 -11.43
C GLU A 49 -8.42 5.17 -12.07
#